data_AF-A0AAJ7VA32-F1
#
_entry.id   AF-A0AAJ7VA32-F1
#
_cell.length_a   1.000
_cell.length_b   1.000
_cell.length_c   1.000
_cell.angle_alpha   90.00
_cell.angle_beta   90.00
_cell.angle_gamma   90.00
#
_symmetry.space_group_name_H-M   'P 1'
#
loop_
_entity.id
_entity.type
_entity.pdbx_description
1 polymer ?
#
loop_
_entity_poly.entity_id
_entity_poly.type
_entity_poly.pdbx_seq_one_letter_code
_entity_poly.pdbx_strand_id
1 'polypeptide(L)'
;MAAGLALKTRNKLFPCSPALNDGAKLLEECFVTKDPFTPDKEKFLVLGSTCSLCSLCVCVGSDCSLFYTKRFCMKCVNKHLDQFPHQVQAELAKKKQSSRAAIS
;
A
#
# COMPACT_ATOMS: atom_id res chain seq x y z
N MET A 1 -15.40 -13.04 -20.21
CA MET A 1 -14.52 -13.33 -19.06
C MET A 1 -13.10 -12.95 -19.48
N ALA A 2 -12.65 -11.74 -19.13
CA ALA A 2 -11.49 -11.11 -19.76
C ALA A 2 -10.20 -11.88 -19.45
N ALA A 3 -9.50 -12.29 -20.50
CA ALA A 3 -8.21 -12.96 -20.47
C ALA A 3 -7.15 -12.02 -19.88
N GLY A 4 -6.51 -12.44 -18.78
CA GLY A 4 -5.36 -11.76 -18.21
C GLY A 4 -4.17 -11.86 -19.16
N LEU A 5 -3.89 -10.77 -19.88
CA LEU A 5 -2.70 -10.68 -20.72
C LEU A 5 -1.46 -10.51 -19.82
N ALA A 6 -0.73 -11.60 -19.63
CA ALA A 6 0.53 -11.63 -18.89
C ALA A 6 1.65 -10.88 -19.66
N LEU A 7 1.74 -9.57 -19.48
CA LEU A 7 2.70 -8.65 -20.13
C LEU A 7 4.19 -8.84 -19.73
N LYS A 8 4.84 -9.97 -20.06
CA LYS A 8 6.17 -10.41 -19.58
C LYS A 8 7.30 -9.38 -19.85
N THR A 9 7.51 -8.44 -18.93
CA THR A 9 8.68 -7.54 -18.86
C THR A 9 9.38 -7.69 -17.51
N ARG A 10 10.71 -7.64 -17.51
CA ARG A 10 11.58 -7.82 -16.33
C ARG A 10 11.16 -6.81 -15.24
N ASN A 11 11.01 -7.28 -13.99
CA ASN A 11 10.55 -6.52 -12.82
C ASN A 11 9.04 -6.20 -12.70
N LYS A 12 8.16 -7.11 -13.15
CA LYS A 12 6.71 -7.01 -12.94
C LYS A 12 6.33 -6.94 -11.46
N LEU A 13 5.91 -5.76 -11.02
CA LEU A 13 4.88 -5.66 -9.98
C LEU A 13 3.62 -6.35 -10.52
N PHE A 14 3.25 -7.49 -9.94
CA PHE A 14 2.00 -8.14 -10.29
C PHE A 14 0.88 -7.56 -9.42
N PRO A 15 -0.23 -7.07 -10.01
CA PRO A 15 -1.45 -6.89 -9.23
C PRO A 15 -1.84 -8.28 -8.69
N CYS A 16 -1.79 -8.43 -7.37
CA CYS A 16 -2.13 -9.67 -6.71
C CYS A 16 -3.66 -9.79 -6.67
N SER A 17 -4.18 -10.83 -7.32
CA SER A 17 -5.57 -11.24 -7.11
C SER A 17 -5.76 -11.60 -5.64
N PRO A 18 -6.87 -11.20 -5.00
CA PRO A 18 -7.02 -11.13 -3.55
C PRO A 18 -7.17 -12.49 -2.84
N ALA A 19 -6.75 -13.61 -3.41
CA ALA A 19 -6.80 -14.93 -2.77
C ALA A 19 -5.37 -15.45 -2.57
N LEU A 20 -4.94 -15.56 -1.31
CA LEU A 20 -3.75 -16.33 -0.95
C LEU A 20 -4.11 -17.83 -0.85
N ASN A 21 -3.10 -18.71 -0.97
CA ASN A 21 -3.26 -20.17 -0.97
C ASN A 21 -3.92 -20.72 0.32
N ASP A 22 -3.90 -19.96 1.42
CA ASP A 22 -4.43 -20.37 2.74
C ASP A 22 -5.85 -19.82 3.03
N GLY A 23 -6.56 -19.30 2.02
CA GLY A 23 -7.90 -18.69 2.19
C GLY A 23 -7.87 -17.29 2.81
N ALA A 24 -6.71 -16.79 3.21
CA ALA A 24 -6.51 -15.39 3.56
C ALA A 24 -6.73 -14.49 2.33
N LYS A 25 -7.56 -13.46 2.48
CA LYS A 25 -7.84 -12.46 1.44
C LYS A 25 -7.25 -11.11 1.81
N LEU A 26 -6.55 -10.49 0.87
CA LEU A 26 -6.10 -9.12 1.04
C LEU A 26 -7.31 -8.18 1.05
N LEU A 27 -7.28 -7.19 1.94
CA LEU A 27 -8.34 -6.17 2.07
C LEU A 27 -8.40 -5.24 0.86
N GLU A 28 -7.36 -5.22 0.02
CA GLU A 28 -7.24 -4.41 -1.19
C GLU A 28 -6.42 -5.13 -2.27
N GLU A 29 -6.52 -4.66 -3.51
CA GLU A 29 -5.63 -5.08 -4.60
C GLU A 29 -4.23 -4.50 -4.36
N CYS A 30 -3.29 -5.37 -4.04
CA CYS A 30 -1.92 -5.00 -3.71
C CYS A 30 -0.93 -5.42 -4.79
N PHE A 31 0.16 -4.67 -4.88
CA PHE A 31 1.36 -5.07 -5.57
C PHE A 31 2.24 -5.90 -4.65
N VAL A 32 2.56 -7.13 -5.04
CA VAL A 32 3.34 -8.05 -4.21
C VAL A 32 4.56 -8.59 -4.95
N THR A 33 5.54 -9.06 -4.18
CA THR A 33 6.65 -9.89 -4.66
C THR A 33 6.77 -11.13 -3.79
N LYS A 34 7.45 -12.18 -4.27
CA LYS A 34 7.90 -13.25 -3.38
C LYS A 34 8.80 -12.65 -2.32
N ASP A 35 8.59 -13.05 -1.07
CA ASP A 35 9.40 -12.59 0.03
C ASP A 35 10.85 -13.10 -0.14
N PRO A 36 11.85 -12.21 -0.32
CA PRO A 36 13.24 -12.64 -0.45
C PRO A 36 13.87 -13.02 0.90
N PHE A 37 13.21 -12.74 2.02
CA PHE A 37 13.73 -12.97 3.38
C PHE A 37 13.23 -14.27 4.00
N THR A 38 12.17 -14.86 3.46
CA THR A 38 11.65 -16.15 3.93
C THR A 38 12.06 -17.26 2.95
N PRO A 39 12.69 -18.36 3.41
CA PRO A 39 13.04 -19.50 2.55
C PRO A 39 11.82 -20.29 2.05
N ASP A 40 10.67 -20.12 2.69
CA ASP A 40 9.39 -20.69 2.31
C ASP A 40 8.79 -19.97 1.10
N LYS A 41 8.47 -20.74 0.05
CA LYS A 41 8.14 -20.21 -1.29
C LYS A 41 6.71 -19.67 -1.40
N GLU A 42 5.92 -19.75 -0.33
CA GLU A 42 4.50 -19.39 -0.33
C GLU A 42 4.21 -18.05 0.36
N LYS A 43 5.25 -17.36 0.86
CA LYS A 43 5.10 -16.01 1.45
C LYS A 43 5.36 -14.90 0.43
N PHE A 44 4.55 -13.86 0.52
CA PHE A 44 4.63 -12.68 -0.32
C PHE A 44 4.81 -11.43 0.52
N LEU A 45 5.59 -10.48 0.00
CA LEU A 45 5.76 -9.15 0.57
C LEU A 45 4.89 -8.15 -0.20
N VAL A 46 4.09 -7.37 0.52
CA VAL A 46 3.30 -6.27 -0.05
C VAL A 46 4.21 -5.06 -0.26
N LEU A 47 4.33 -4.62 -1.50
CA LEU A 47 5.13 -3.46 -1.90
C LEU A 47 4.31 -2.17 -1.91
N GLY A 48 3.04 -2.27 -2.27
CA GLY A 48 2.20 -1.11 -2.53
C GLY A 48 0.80 -1.46 -2.98
N SER A 49 0.02 -0.45 -3.35
CA SER A 49 -1.30 -0.59 -3.98
C SER A 49 -1.65 0.73 -4.69
N THR A 50 -2.90 0.88 -5.08
CA THR A 50 -3.39 2.04 -5.81
C THR A 50 -4.13 3.00 -4.87
N CYS A 51 -3.85 4.30 -4.96
CA CYS A 51 -4.60 5.32 -4.24
C CYS A 51 -6.07 5.32 -4.68
N SER A 52 -6.99 5.17 -3.74
CA SER A 52 -8.43 5.08 -4.04
C SER A 52 -9.08 6.39 -4.53
N LEU A 53 -8.38 7.52 -4.45
CA LEU A 53 -8.87 8.81 -4.91
C LEU A 53 -8.32 9.24 -6.27
N CYS A 54 -7.04 8.99 -6.53
CA CYS A 54 -6.38 9.45 -7.76
C CYS A 54 -5.83 8.31 -8.64
N SER A 55 -6.01 7.06 -8.23
CA SER A 55 -5.55 5.87 -8.95
C SER A 55 -4.04 5.79 -9.20
N LEU A 56 -3.23 6.59 -8.50
CA LEU A 56 -1.77 6.50 -8.57
C LEU A 56 -1.26 5.30 -7.77
N CYS A 57 -0.29 4.58 -8.32
CA CYS A 57 0.44 3.55 -7.60
C CYS A 57 1.27 4.18 -6.47
N VAL A 58 1.16 3.61 -5.27
CA VAL A 58 1.88 4.05 -4.07
C VAL A 58 2.44 2.87 -3.31
N CYS A 59 3.59 3.05 -2.65
CA CYS A 59 4.17 2.01 -1.81
C CYS A 59 3.53 1.99 -0.41
N VAL A 60 3.75 0.90 0.34
CA VAL A 60 3.31 0.76 1.75
C VAL A 60 4.07 1.69 2.72
N GLY A 61 5.04 2.45 2.22
CA GLY A 61 5.81 3.41 3.00
C GLY A 61 4.91 4.44 3.68
N SER A 62 5.22 4.69 4.94
CA SER A 62 4.39 5.47 5.85
C SER A 62 4.34 6.98 5.51
N ASP A 63 5.28 7.42 4.67
CA ASP A 63 5.48 8.74 4.07
C ASP A 63 4.98 8.78 2.60
N CYS A 64 4.60 7.64 2.04
CA CYS A 64 4.04 7.52 0.69
C CYS A 64 2.52 7.39 0.72
N SER A 65 1.98 6.56 1.63
CA SER A 65 0.55 6.25 1.68
C SER A 65 0.06 5.90 3.10
N LEU A 66 -1.26 5.96 3.27
CA LEU A 66 -1.97 5.55 4.48
C LEU A 66 -3.01 4.50 4.10
N PHE A 67 -3.03 3.39 4.83
CA PHE A 67 -4.11 2.42 4.77
C PHE A 67 -5.03 2.58 5.99
N TYR A 68 -6.33 2.69 5.74
CA TYR A 68 -7.37 2.66 6.78
C TYR A 68 -8.43 1.61 6.41
N THR A 69 -9.44 2.00 5.63
CA THR A 69 -10.36 1.08 4.93
C THR A 69 -9.93 0.83 3.49
N LYS A 70 -9.18 1.78 2.93
CA LYS A 70 -8.55 1.74 1.61
C LYS A 70 -7.20 2.48 1.68
N ARG A 71 -6.36 2.34 0.66
CA ARG A 71 -5.09 3.08 0.58
C ARG A 71 -5.25 4.43 -0.13
N PHE A 72 -4.62 5.44 0.45
CA PHE A 72 -4.58 6.80 -0.09
C PHE A 72 -3.15 7.32 -0.12
N CYS A 73 -2.74 7.97 -1.22
CA CYS A 73 -1.44 8.64 -1.28
C CYS A 73 -1.40 9.83 -0.31
N MET A 74 -0.23 10.18 0.21
CA MET A 74 -0.10 11.29 1.16
C MET A 74 -0.63 12.62 0.62
N LYS A 75 -0.57 12.87 -0.70
CA LYS A 75 -1.16 14.08 -1.30
C LYS A 75 -2.68 14.12 -1.11
N CYS A 76 -3.35 12.99 -1.38
CA CYS A 76 -4.79 12.85 -1.19
C CYS A 76 -5.19 12.90 0.28
N VAL A 77 -4.41 12.26 1.16
CA VAL A 77 -4.63 12.33 2.61
C VAL A 77 -4.58 13.78 3.08
N ASN A 78 -3.52 14.53 2.75
CA ASN A 78 -3.36 15.94 3.13
C ASN A 78 -4.49 16.84 2.60
N LYS A 79 -4.99 16.57 1.39
CA LYS A 79 -6.08 17.36 0.78
C LYS A 79 -7.45 17.11 1.43
N HIS A 80 -7.65 15.93 2.01
CA HIS A 80 -8.92 15.48 2.56
C HIS A 80 -8.83 15.13 4.05
N LEU A 81 -7.86 15.70 4.79
CA LEU A 81 -7.58 15.35 6.19
C LEU A 81 -8.80 15.51 7.10
N ASP A 82 -9.59 16.56 6.85
CA ASP A 82 -10.80 16.90 7.58
C ASP A 82 -11.87 15.80 7.50
N GLN A 83 -11.84 14.96 6.46
CA GLN A 83 -12.80 13.87 6.26
C GLN A 83 -12.40 12.58 6.99
N PHE A 84 -11.16 12.48 7.49
CA PHE A 84 -10.71 11.33 8.25
C PHE A 84 -11.19 11.43 9.71
N PRO A 85 -11.39 10.29 10.42
CA PRO A 85 -11.68 10.33 11.85
C PRO A 85 -10.60 11.07 12.65
N HIS A 86 -10.99 11.78 13.71
CA HIS A 86 -10.08 12.61 14.51
C HIS A 86 -8.85 11.84 15.04
N GLN A 87 -9.01 10.56 15.35
CA GLN A 87 -7.89 9.70 15.76
C GLN A 87 -6.80 9.60 14.68
N VAL A 88 -7.18 9.44 13.41
CA VAL A 88 -6.23 9.39 12.28
C VAL A 88 -5.57 10.75 12.07
N GLN A 89 -6.35 11.83 12.18
CA GLN A 89 -5.82 13.19 12.07
C GLN A 89 -4.75 13.47 13.14
N ALA A 90 -5.00 13.07 14.38
CA ALA A 90 -4.07 13.26 15.50
C ALA A 90 -2.76 12.47 15.29
N GLU A 91 -2.83 11.23 14.83
CA GLU A 91 -1.65 10.40 14.56
C GLU A 91 -0.78 10.98 13.43
N LEU A 92 -1.43 11.48 12.35
CA LEU A 92 -0.72 12.15 11.26
C LEU A 92 -0.07 13.47 11.72
N ALA A 93 -0.72 14.21 12.62
CA ALA A 93 -0.17 15.45 13.18
C ALA A 93 1.07 15.21 14.05
N LYS A 94 1.05 14.19 14.93
CA LYS A 94 2.21 13.80 15.74
C LYS A 94 3.40 13.38 14.88
N LYS A 95 3.12 12.63 13.81
CA LYS A 95 4.17 12.09 12.94
C LYS A 95 4.94 13.19 12.19
N LYS A 96 4.27 14.29 11.84
CA LYS A 96 4.89 15.48 11.22
C LYS A 96 5.98 16.11 12.10
N GLN A 97 5.93 15.89 13.42
CA GLN A 97 6.92 16.39 14.37
C GLN A 97 8.13 15.47 14.50
N SER A 98 7.96 14.15 14.33
CA SER A 98 9.05 13.18 14.51
C SER A 98 10.02 13.11 13.31
N SER A 99 9.58 13.44 12.09
CA SER A 99 10.44 13.43 10.90
C SER A 99 11.44 14.59 10.83
N ARG A 100 11.33 15.59 11.73
CA ARG A 100 12.28 16.71 11.83
C ARG A 100 13.46 16.41 12.77
N ALA A 101 13.36 15.37 13.61
CA ALA A 101 14.39 15.02 14.59
C ALA A 101 15.40 13.97 14.10
N ALA A 102 15.14 13.29 12.98
CA ALA A 102 16.05 12.27 12.40
C ALA A 102 17.08 12.83 11.40
N ILE A 103 17.16 14.16 11.29
CA ILE A 103 18.15 14.93 10.51
C ILE A 103 18.66 16.06 11.41
N SER A 104 19.41 15.70 12.44
CA SER A 104 20.31 16.59 13.18
C SER A 104 21.44 15.76 13.75
#